data_AF-A0A2V9JHH9-F1
#
_entry.id   AF-A0A2V9JHH9-F1
#
_cell.length_a   1.000
_cell.length_b   1.000
_cell.length_c   1.000
_cell.angle_alpha   90.00
_cell.angle_beta   90.00
_cell.angle_gamma   90.00
#
_symmetry.space_group_name_H-M   'P 1'
#
loop_
_entity.id
_entity.type
_entity.pdbx_description
1 polymer ?
#
loop_
_entity_poly.entity_id
_entity_poly.type
_entity_poly.pdbx_seq_one_letter_code
_entity_poly.pdbx_strand_id
1 'polypeptide(L)'
;MKRFILPLVAAISLTFAVAWTLGSRPVRRPTVPPSQPPSAMASQSVAAVGLVEPESENIAVSCAVPGLVTQVYVKAGDRVQAGQQLFSLDDRDLEADLRVKRAA
;
A
#
# COMPACT_ATOMS: atom_id res chain seq x y z
N MET A 1 25.89 7.08 67.56
CA MET A 1 25.92 7.88 66.29
C MET A 1 25.20 7.21 65.12
N LYS A 2 25.25 5.87 64.95
CA LYS A 2 24.57 5.14 63.85
C LYS A 2 23.03 5.23 63.83
N ARG A 3 22.37 5.46 64.99
CA ARG A 3 20.90 5.61 65.10
C ARG A 3 20.32 6.84 64.38
N PHE A 4 21.12 7.88 64.16
CA PHE A 4 20.65 9.12 63.52
C PHE A 4 21.16 9.28 62.07
N ILE A 5 22.17 8.51 61.67
CA ILE A 5 22.72 8.56 60.30
C ILE A 5 21.75 7.92 59.30
N LEU A 6 21.16 6.77 59.66
CA LEU A 6 20.22 6.07 58.79
C LEU A 6 18.96 6.90 58.41
N PRO A 7 18.25 7.55 59.35
CA PRO A 7 17.10 8.39 58.98
C PRO A 7 17.50 9.63 58.18
N LEU A 8 18.69 10.19 58.42
CA LEU A 8 19.18 11.36 57.67
C LEU A 8 19.45 10.99 56.20
N VAL A 9 20.13 9.88 55.94
CA VAL A 9 20.38 9.38 54.58
C VAL A 9 19.06 9.03 53.88
N ALA A 10 18.12 8.41 54.59
CA ALA A 10 16.80 8.13 54.05
C ALA A 10 16.06 9.40 53.63
N ALA A 11 16.05 10.44 54.48
CA ALA A 11 15.43 11.71 54.18
C ALA A 11 16.07 12.41 52.96
N ILE A 12 17.41 12.41 52.87
CA ILE A 12 18.13 12.99 51.72
C ILE A 12 17.84 12.22 50.44
N SER A 13 17.81 10.88 50.50
CA SER A 13 17.50 10.06 49.32
C SER A 13 16.06 10.26 48.84
N LEU A 14 15.11 10.42 49.77
CA LEU A 14 13.70 10.65 49.46
C LEU A 14 13.49 12.03 48.83
N THR A 15 14.11 13.07 49.40
CA THR A 15 14.00 14.44 48.84
C THR A 15 14.64 14.52 47.46
N PHE A 16 15.80 13.89 47.27
CA PHE A 16 16.45 13.80 45.96
C PHE A 16 15.57 13.06 44.94
N ALA A 17 15.01 11.91 45.30
CA ALA A 17 14.15 11.12 44.42
C ALA A 17 12.90 11.91 44.00
N VAL A 18 12.27 12.63 44.94
CA VAL A 18 11.09 13.45 44.66
C VAL A 18 11.44 14.62 43.72
N ALA A 19 12.54 15.33 44.02
CA ALA A 19 12.99 16.45 43.19
C ALA A 19 13.33 16.00 41.76
N TRP A 20 14.06 14.89 41.63
CA TRP A 20 14.43 14.32 40.33
C TRP A 20 13.19 13.86 39.55
N THR A 21 12.26 13.17 40.21
CA THR A 21 11.03 12.66 39.56
C THR A 21 10.12 13.80 39.08
N LEU A 22 10.08 14.91 39.82
CA LEU A 22 9.31 16.10 39.42
C LEU A 22 10.00 16.86 38.28
N GLY A 23 11.34 16.99 38.31
CA GLY A 23 12.10 17.72 37.29
C GLY A 23 12.29 16.95 35.98
N SER A 24 12.36 15.62 36.02
CA SER A 24 12.55 14.76 34.84
C SER A 24 11.25 14.34 34.18
N ARG A 25 10.11 14.94 34.52
CA ARG A 25 8.85 14.66 33.83
C ARG A 25 8.98 15.11 32.37
N PRO A 26 8.91 14.19 31.39
CA PRO A 26 9.00 14.56 29.99
C PRO A 26 7.80 15.45 29.64
N VAL A 27 8.07 16.71 29.31
CA VAL A 27 7.04 17.62 28.78
C VAL A 27 6.73 17.17 27.36
N ARG A 28 5.62 16.44 27.20
CA ARG A 28 5.06 16.16 25.87
C ARG A 28 4.59 17.48 25.29
N ARG A 29 5.42 18.11 24.46
CA ARG A 29 5.01 19.28 23.69
C ARG A 29 3.93 18.81 22.70
N PRO A 30 2.71 19.38 22.73
CA PRO A 30 1.72 19.10 21.70
C PRO A 30 2.31 19.45 20.34
N THR A 31 2.53 18.46 19.49
CA THR A 31 2.93 18.69 18.10
C THR A 31 1.67 18.97 17.31
N VAL A 32 1.61 20.12 16.64
CA VAL A 32 0.56 20.37 15.65
C VAL A 32 0.84 19.45 14.46
N PRO A 33 -0.12 18.61 14.04
CA PRO A 33 0.07 17.75 12.88
C PRO A 33 0.30 18.61 11.62
N PRO A 34 1.18 18.16 10.71
CA PRO A 34 1.54 18.93 9.51
C PRO A 34 0.36 19.15 8.54
N SER A 35 -0.69 18.35 8.65
CA SER A 35 -1.95 18.51 7.94
C SER A 35 -3.13 18.33 8.89
N GLN A 36 -4.24 19.00 8.61
CA GLN A 36 -5.47 18.80 9.37
C GLN A 36 -5.91 17.33 9.26
N PRO A 37 -6.34 16.69 10.36
CA PRO A 37 -6.90 15.36 10.28
C PRO A 37 -8.17 15.39 9.42
N PRO A 38 -8.47 14.31 8.67
CA PRO A 38 -9.71 14.23 7.91
C PRO A 38 -10.90 14.46 8.84
N SER A 39 -11.70 15.49 8.56
CA SER A 39 -12.96 15.72 9.27
C SER A 39 -14.09 15.01 8.53
N ALA A 40 -15.04 14.47 9.29
CA ALA A 40 -16.25 13.90 8.70
C ALA A 40 -17.01 15.02 7.96
N MET A 41 -17.30 14.80 6.67
CA MET A 41 -17.97 15.80 5.83
C MET A 41 -19.47 15.95 6.13
N ALA A 42 -20.06 15.06 6.96
CA ALA A 42 -21.50 15.05 7.25
C ALA A 42 -21.77 14.94 8.76
N SER A 43 -22.72 15.74 9.25
CA SER A 43 -23.18 15.76 10.65
C SER A 43 -23.85 14.45 11.09
N GLN A 44 -24.31 13.65 10.12
CA GLN A 44 -24.87 12.33 10.28
C GLN A 44 -24.28 11.44 9.20
N SER A 45 -23.72 10.29 9.57
CA SER A 45 -23.16 9.32 8.64
C SER A 45 -23.68 7.93 8.97
N VAL A 46 -23.90 7.13 7.93
CA VAL A 46 -24.24 5.71 8.05
C VAL A 46 -23.03 4.93 7.55
N ALA A 47 -22.47 4.09 8.41
CA ALA A 47 -21.41 3.18 8.01
C ALA A 47 -22.03 1.92 7.39
N ALA A 48 -21.52 1.53 6.22
CA ALA A 48 -21.88 0.29 5.57
C ALA A 48 -20.59 -0.45 5.16
N VAL A 49 -20.66 -1.78 5.11
CA VAL A 49 -19.62 -2.61 4.53
C VAL A 49 -20.07 -3.02 3.14
N GLY A 50 -19.18 -2.90 2.16
CA GLY A 50 -19.44 -3.28 0.78
C GLY A 50 -18.18 -3.86 0.15
N LEU A 51 -18.39 -4.62 -0.92
CA LEU A 51 -17.32 -5.10 -1.80
C LEU A 51 -17.22 -4.15 -3.00
N VAL A 52 -15.99 -3.82 -3.41
CA VAL A 52 -15.75 -3.11 -4.66
C VAL A 52 -15.47 -4.13 -5.74
N GLU A 53 -16.26 -4.09 -6.81
CA GLU A 53 -16.09 -4.93 -8.00
C GLU A 53 -15.80 -4.07 -9.23
N PRO A 54 -15.15 -4.62 -10.26
CA PRO A 54 -15.06 -3.96 -11.56
C PRO A 54 -16.45 -3.56 -12.07
N GLU A 55 -16.55 -2.43 -12.76
CA GLU A 55 -17.80 -2.01 -13.43
C GLU A 55 -18.31 -3.09 -14.40
N SER A 56 -17.37 -3.78 -15.04
CA SER A 56 -17.62 -4.91 -15.94
C SER A 56 -17.29 -6.25 -15.26
N GLU A 57 -16.20 -6.89 -15.68
CA GLU A 57 -15.77 -8.20 -15.21
C GLU A 57 -14.25 -8.31 -15.27
N ASN A 58 -13.70 -9.34 -14.64
CA ASN A 58 -12.30 -9.68 -14.79
C ASN A 58 -12.10 -10.52 -16.06
N ILE A 59 -11.48 -9.92 -17.09
CA ILE A 59 -11.30 -10.57 -18.39
C ILE A 59 -9.99 -11.36 -18.40
N ALA A 60 -10.10 -12.69 -18.40
CA ALA A 60 -8.96 -13.58 -18.63
C ALA A 60 -8.63 -13.64 -20.13
N VAL A 61 -7.42 -13.23 -20.50
CA VAL A 61 -6.94 -13.27 -21.90
C VAL A 61 -6.24 -14.60 -22.16
N SER A 62 -6.58 -15.25 -23.27
CA SER A 62 -5.94 -16.48 -23.74
C SER A 62 -5.79 -16.48 -25.26
N CYS A 63 -4.96 -17.39 -25.79
CA CYS A 63 -4.77 -17.57 -27.22
C CYS A 63 -5.78 -18.58 -27.76
N ALA A 64 -6.45 -18.25 -28.87
CA ALA A 64 -7.35 -19.19 -29.55
C ALA A 64 -6.60 -20.36 -30.21
N VAL A 65 -5.33 -20.14 -30.55
CA VAL A 65 -4.42 -21.13 -31.13
C VAL A 65 -3.13 -21.18 -30.31
N PRO A 66 -2.54 -22.37 -30.12
CA PRO A 66 -1.23 -22.48 -29.49
C PRO A 66 -0.16 -21.86 -30.40
N GLY A 67 0.82 -21.18 -29.81
CA GLY A 67 1.91 -20.58 -30.56
C GLY A 67 3.02 -20.04 -29.66
N LEU A 68 4.19 -19.82 -30.24
CA LEU A 68 5.29 -19.15 -29.57
C LEU A 68 5.02 -17.64 -29.52
N VAL A 69 5.12 -17.04 -28.33
CA VAL A 69 5.04 -15.57 -28.18
C VAL A 69 6.31 -14.95 -28.76
N THR A 70 6.15 -14.08 -29.76
CA THR A 70 7.27 -13.42 -30.44
C THR A 70 7.56 -12.03 -29.87
N GLN A 71 6.53 -11.32 -29.41
CA GLN A 71 6.67 -9.99 -28.82
C GLN A 71 5.55 -9.69 -27.81
N VAL A 72 5.86 -8.89 -26.79
CA VAL A 72 4.90 -8.35 -25.82
C VAL A 72 4.93 -6.83 -25.91
N TYR A 73 3.76 -6.19 -26.04
CA TYR A 73 3.62 -4.75 -26.30
C TYR A 73 3.19 -3.94 -25.09
N VAL A 74 2.84 -4.60 -23.98
CA VAL A 74 2.32 -3.98 -22.75
C VAL A 74 3.08 -4.46 -21.51
N LYS A 75 2.96 -3.72 -20.41
CA LYS A 75 3.52 -4.08 -19.10
C LYS A 75 2.40 -4.25 -18.07
N ALA A 76 2.69 -5.02 -17.03
CA ALA A 76 1.76 -5.20 -15.92
C ALA A 76 1.44 -3.83 -15.28
N GLY A 77 0.14 -3.55 -15.12
CA GLY A 77 -0.36 -2.28 -14.59
C GLY A 77 -0.72 -1.24 -15.66
N ASP A 78 -0.40 -1.47 -16.93
CA ASP A 78 -0.81 -0.59 -18.02
C ASP A 78 -2.34 -0.59 -18.20
N ARG A 79 -2.91 0.57 -18.52
CA ARG A 79 -4.29 0.68 -18.99
C ARG A 79 -4.35 0.43 -20.49
N VAL A 80 -5.19 -0.50 -20.90
CA VAL A 80 -5.35 -0.92 -22.30
C VAL A 80 -6.78 -0.69 -22.77
N GLN A 81 -6.96 -0.56 -24.09
CA GLN A 81 -8.27 -0.42 -24.72
C GLN A 81 -8.65 -1.70 -25.48
N ALA A 82 -9.96 -1.90 -25.71
CA ALA A 82 -10.45 -2.99 -26.53
C ALA A 82 -9.83 -2.94 -27.94
N GLY A 83 -9.34 -4.09 -28.43
CA GLY A 83 -8.65 -4.21 -29.72
C GLY A 83 -7.17 -3.82 -29.70
N GLN A 84 -6.64 -3.30 -28.59
CA GLN A 84 -5.21 -3.03 -28.47
C GLN A 84 -4.41 -4.33 -28.47
N GLN A 85 -3.38 -4.39 -29.31
CA GLN A 85 -2.47 -5.52 -29.37
C GLN A 85 -1.69 -5.65 -28.05
N LEU A 86 -1.78 -6.83 -27.41
CA LEU A 86 -1.09 -7.10 -26.14
C LEU A 86 0.22 -7.87 -26.36
N PHE A 87 0.20 -8.87 -27.23
CA PHE A 87 1.35 -9.67 -27.65
C PHE A 87 1.11 -10.25 -29.05
N SER A 88 2.14 -10.78 -29.68
CA SER A 88 2.07 -11.48 -30.97
C SER A 88 2.52 -12.94 -30.81
N LEU A 89 1.92 -13.81 -31.62
CA LEU A 89 2.36 -15.19 -31.79
C LEU A 89 3.14 -15.33 -33.10
N ASP A 90 3.95 -16.37 -33.23
CA ASP A 90 4.62 -16.72 -34.48
C ASP A 90 3.60 -17.16 -35.53
N ASP A 91 3.52 -16.43 -36.64
CA ASP A 91 2.55 -16.59 -37.72
C ASP A 91 3.21 -16.88 -39.08
N ARG A 92 4.52 -17.15 -39.12
CA ARG A 92 5.28 -17.31 -40.38
C ARG A 92 4.70 -18.37 -41.33
N ASP A 93 4.29 -19.51 -40.78
CA ASP A 93 3.69 -20.59 -41.56
C ASP A 93 2.29 -20.21 -42.08
N LEU A 94 1.51 -19.48 -41.26
CA LEU A 94 0.21 -18.95 -41.65
C LEU A 94 0.35 -17.91 -42.79
N GLU A 95 1.34 -17.03 -42.70
CA GLU A 95 1.62 -16.05 -43.75
C GLU A 95 2.07 -16.71 -45.06
N ALA A 96 2.88 -17.78 -44.98
CA ALA A 96 3.28 -18.56 -46.14
C ALA A 96 2.09 -19.24 -46.82
N ASP A 97 1.26 -19.94 -46.05
CA ASP A 97 0.05 -20.62 -46.56
C ASP A 97 -0.96 -19.63 -47.16
N LEU A 98 -1.17 -18.49 -46.50
CA LEU A 98 -2.05 -17.44 -46.98
C LEU A 98 -1.58 -16.85 -48.32
N ARG A 99 -0.26 -16.71 -48.54
CA ARG A 99 0.29 -16.28 -49.84
C ARG A 99 0.04 -17.30 -50.94
N VAL A 100 0.22 -18.60 -50.67
CA VAL A 100 -0.07 -19.66 -51.64
C VAL A 100 -1.55 -19.64 -52.03
N LYS A 101 -2.45 -19.55 -51.05
CA LYS A 101 -3.91 -19.55 -51.26
C LYS A 101 -4.41 -18.33 -52.02
N ARG A 102 -3.74 -17.17 -51.93
CA ARG A 102 -4.11 -15.96 -52.68
C ARG A 102 -3.64 -15.98 -54.14
N ALA A 103 -2.68 -16.83 -54.49
CA ALA A 103 -2.12 -16.93 -55.84
C ALA A 103 -2.80 -18.00 -56.71
N ALA A 104 -3.59 -18.89 -56.10
CA ALA A 104 -4.44 -19.88 -56.78
C ALA A 104 -5.79 -19.27 -57.17
#